data_AF-A0ABC8T7B9-F1
#
_entry.id   AF-A0ABC8T7B9-F1
#
_cell.length_a   1.000
_cell.length_b   1.000
_cell.length_c   1.000
_cell.angle_alpha   90.00
_cell.angle_beta   90.00
_cell.angle_gamma   90.00
#
_symmetry.space_group_name_H-M   'P 1'
#
loop_
_entity.id
_entity.type
_entity.pdbx_description
1 polymer ?
#
loop_
_entity_poly.entity_id
_entity_poly.type
_entity_poly.pdbx_seq_one_letter_code
_entity_poly.pdbx_strand_id
1 'polypeptide(L)'
;MLVQVRDWIDSIARDWRFRRIIPAHFAAPINASRSDFLAAFAFLDDLLGERYVTRPSLSFLFTSLLGKAASYFPPDDMKTLSSLDQFLVSVGAVKKTVSGRKR
;
A
#
# COMPACT_ATOMS: atom_id res chain seq x y z
N MET A 1 -0.58 -16.71 9.90
CA MET A 1 0.55 -15.76 9.80
C MET A 1 0.05 -14.35 9.49
N LEU A 2 -0.61 -14.11 8.35
CA LEU A 2 -1.09 -12.75 7.98
C LEU A 2 -2.12 -12.16 8.96
N VAL A 3 -2.99 -12.99 9.56
CA VAL A 3 -3.95 -12.57 10.61
C VAL A 3 -3.23 -11.98 11.83
N GLN A 4 -2.16 -12.64 12.29
CA GLN A 4 -1.39 -12.18 13.46
C GLN A 4 -0.69 -10.85 13.19
N VAL A 5 -0.31 -10.59 11.93
CA VAL A 5 0.29 -9.32 11.51
C VAL A 5 -0.75 -8.19 11.60
N ARG A 6 -1.98 -8.42 11.16
CA ARG A 6 -3.05 -7.42 11.26
C ARG A 6 -3.39 -7.09 12.72
N ASP A 7 -3.55 -8.11 13.56
CA ASP A 7 -3.81 -7.90 14.99
C ASP A 7 -2.70 -7.09 15.67
N TRP A 8 -1.45 -7.37 15.30
CA TRP A 8 -0.29 -6.64 15.80
C TRP A 8 -0.29 -5.16 15.35
N ILE A 9 -0.56 -4.90 14.06
CA ILE A 9 -0.69 -3.52 13.52
C ILE A 9 -1.79 -2.75 14.25
N ASP A 10 -2.96 -3.37 14.40
CA ASP A 10 -4.11 -2.77 15.07
C ASP A 10 -3.80 -2.47 16.55
N SER A 11 -3.05 -3.35 17.23
CA SER A 11 -2.61 -3.12 18.61
C SER A 11 -1.70 -1.89 18.75
N ILE A 12 -0.72 -1.73 17.86
CA ILE A 12 0.18 -0.57 17.87
C ILE A 12 -0.59 0.72 17.61
N ALA A 13 -1.45 0.71 16.57
CA ALA A 13 -2.22 1.89 16.21
C ALA A 13 -3.17 2.34 17.33
N ARG A 14 -3.79 1.39 18.03
CA ARG A 14 -4.70 1.67 19.14
C ARG A 14 -3.95 2.14 20.39
N ASP A 15 -2.91 1.42 20.79
CA ASP A 15 -2.34 1.54 22.12
C ASP A 15 -1.26 2.64 22.18
N TRP A 16 -0.61 2.97 21.06
CA TRP A 16 0.54 3.88 21.04
C TRP A 16 0.15 5.29 20.56
N ARG A 17 0.71 6.33 21.21
CA ARG A 17 0.53 7.75 20.82
C ARG A 17 1.78 8.30 20.12
N PHE A 18 2.24 7.64 19.06
CA PHE A 18 3.42 8.08 18.31
C PHE A 18 3.11 9.21 17.31
N ARG A 19 4.15 9.98 16.96
CA ARG A 19 4.13 10.98 15.88
C ARG A 19 5.26 10.79 14.86
N ARG A 20 6.17 9.85 15.15
CA ARG A 20 7.35 9.53 14.35
C ARG A 20 7.65 8.04 14.47
N ILE A 21 8.21 7.47 13.40
CA ILE A 21 8.61 6.06 13.33
C ILE A 21 10.11 5.99 13.04
N ILE A 22 10.80 5.07 13.71
CA ILE A 22 12.22 4.77 13.49
C ILE A 22 12.32 3.37 12.87
N PRO A 23 12.34 3.25 11.54
CA PRO A 23 12.58 1.96 10.89
C PRO A 23 14.04 1.49 11.11
N ALA A 24 14.25 0.18 11.05
CA ALA A 24 15.58 -0.40 11.25
C ALA A 24 16.56 -0.16 10.07
N HIS A 25 16.05 0.03 8.86
CA HIS A 25 16.86 0.00 7.63
C HIS A 25 16.68 1.21 6.70
N PHE A 26 15.80 2.15 7.06
CA PHE A 26 15.51 3.33 6.24
C PHE A 26 15.93 4.62 6.94
N ALA A 27 16.00 5.70 6.17
CA ALA A 27 16.21 7.04 6.72
C ALA A 27 15.17 7.33 7.79
N ALA A 28 15.64 7.75 8.96
CA ALA A 28 14.85 7.92 10.17
C ALA A 28 15.28 9.19 10.91
N PRO A 29 14.40 9.83 11.69
CA PRO A 29 13.00 9.46 11.95
C PRO A 29 12.03 9.91 10.84
N ILE A 30 11.00 9.11 10.57
CA ILE A 30 9.93 9.44 9.63
C ILE A 30 8.78 10.12 10.38
N ASN A 31 8.34 11.30 9.91
CA ASN A 31 7.13 11.95 10.41
C ASN A 31 5.91 11.20 9.89
N ALA A 32 5.35 10.33 10.73
CA ALA A 32 4.20 9.51 10.40
C ALA A 32 3.27 9.40 11.61
N SER A 33 1.99 9.61 11.36
CA SER A 33 0.90 9.44 12.30
C SER A 33 0.32 8.02 12.21
N ARG A 34 -0.69 7.73 13.05
CA ARG A 34 -1.38 6.43 13.04
C ARG A 34 -2.09 6.15 11.72
N SER A 35 -2.68 7.17 11.09
CA SER A 35 -3.35 7.00 9.81
C SER A 35 -2.36 6.63 8.71
N ASP A 36 -1.18 7.27 8.70
CA ASP A 36 -0.12 6.98 7.74
C ASP A 36 0.39 5.55 7.93
N PHE A 37 0.56 5.13 9.18
CA PHE A 37 0.93 3.76 9.52
C PHE A 37 -0.10 2.73 9.03
N LEU A 38 -1.39 2.94 9.31
CA LEU A 38 -2.45 2.02 8.84
C LEU A 38 -2.53 1.99 7.31
N ALA A 39 -2.42 3.13 6.64
CA ALA A 39 -2.43 3.21 5.19
C ALA A 39 -1.29 2.42 4.55
N ALA A 40 -0.08 2.45 5.14
CA ALA A 40 1.05 1.67 4.67
C ALA A 40 0.82 0.15 4.69
N PHE A 41 -0.12 -0.32 5.52
CA PHE A 41 -0.49 -1.74 5.64
C PHE A 41 -1.85 -2.09 5.05
N ALA A 42 -2.51 -1.16 4.32
CA ALA A 42 -3.81 -1.41 3.71
C ALA A 42 -3.81 -2.59 2.72
N PHE A 43 -2.65 -2.91 2.11
CA PHE A 43 -2.48 -4.08 1.24
C PHE A 43 -2.81 -5.41 1.93
N LEU A 44 -2.77 -5.47 3.27
CA LEU A 44 -3.13 -6.69 4.00
C LEU A 44 -4.61 -7.06 3.84
N ASP A 45 -5.50 -6.08 3.58
CA ASP A 45 -6.92 -6.35 3.37
C ASP A 45 -7.12 -7.23 2.12
N ASP A 46 -6.43 -6.91 1.03
CA ASP A 46 -6.47 -7.69 -0.22
C ASP A 46 -5.85 -9.08 -0.05
N LEU A 47 -4.77 -9.19 0.75
CA LEU A 47 -4.08 -10.46 1.01
C LEU A 47 -4.86 -11.41 1.93
N LEU A 48 -5.68 -10.86 2.84
CA LEU A 48 -6.47 -11.64 3.78
C LEU A 48 -7.81 -12.12 3.18
N GLY A 49 -8.25 -11.52 2.08
CA GLY A 49 -9.50 -11.82 1.40
C GLY A 49 -10.74 -11.52 2.25
N GLU A 50 -11.92 -11.72 1.66
CA GLU A 50 -13.26 -11.44 2.25
C GLU A 50 -13.60 -12.20 3.54
N ARG A 51 -12.67 -12.96 4.12
CA ARG A 51 -12.88 -13.76 5.34
C ARG A 51 -12.66 -12.97 6.64
N TYR A 52 -12.06 -11.78 6.59
CA TYR A 52 -11.72 -10.98 7.79
C TYR A 52 -12.50 -9.67 7.95
N VAL A 53 -13.34 -9.30 6.98
CA VAL A 53 -14.13 -8.05 7.00
C VAL A 53 -15.44 -8.19 7.82
N THR A 54 -15.51 -9.14 8.74
CA THR A 54 -16.64 -9.31 9.68
C THR A 54 -16.49 -8.46 10.94
N ARG A 55 -15.92 -7.26 10.83
CA ARG A 55 -16.20 -6.17 11.78
C ARG A 55 -17.06 -5.13 11.06
N PRO A 56 -18.24 -4.77 11.57
CA PRO A 56 -19.04 -3.70 11.00
C PRO A 56 -18.36 -2.38 11.33
N SER A 57 -17.25 -2.07 10.67
CA SER A 57 -16.64 -0.76 10.71
C SER A 57 -17.34 0.10 9.67
N LEU A 58 -17.53 1.37 10.00
CA LEU A 58 -18.03 2.45 9.14
C LEU A 58 -17.26 2.61 7.81
N SER A 59 -16.28 1.75 7.52
CA SER A 59 -15.55 1.61 6.26
C SER A 59 -16.47 1.38 5.05
N PHE A 60 -17.61 0.68 5.23
CA PHE A 60 -18.58 0.44 4.15
C PHE A 60 -19.31 1.70 3.65
N LEU A 61 -19.34 2.78 4.43
CA LEU A 61 -19.93 4.06 3.99
C LEU A 61 -18.93 4.93 3.22
N PHE A 62 -17.62 4.65 3.31
CA PHE A 62 -16.58 5.42 2.62
C PHE A 62 -16.02 4.73 1.37
N THR A 63 -16.26 3.44 1.16
CA THR A 63 -15.79 2.70 -0.03
C THR A 63 -16.41 3.19 -1.33
N SER A 64 -17.59 3.81 -1.32
CA SER A 64 -18.19 4.36 -2.55
C SER A 64 -17.56 5.69 -3.02
N LEU A 65 -16.82 6.40 -2.16
CA LEU A 65 -16.02 7.58 -2.54
C LEU A 65 -14.53 7.23 -2.70
N LEU A 66 -14.09 6.13 -2.10
CA LEU A 66 -12.69 5.69 -2.06
C LEU A 66 -12.37 4.51 -2.99
N GLY A 67 -13.23 4.20 -3.96
CA GLY A 67 -12.98 3.19 -5.01
C GLY A 67 -11.79 3.51 -5.95
N LYS A 68 -11.05 4.59 -5.68
CA LYS A 68 -9.85 5.03 -6.41
C LYS A 68 -8.55 4.92 -5.61
N ALA A 69 -8.61 4.55 -4.32
CA ALA A 69 -7.44 4.52 -3.45
C ALA A 69 -7.02 3.11 -3.00
N ALA A 70 -7.61 2.05 -3.54
CA ALA A 70 -7.18 0.66 -3.26
C ALA A 70 -5.71 0.40 -3.65
N SER A 71 -5.09 1.32 -4.38
CA SER A 71 -3.64 1.36 -4.52
C SER A 71 -3.22 2.78 -4.88
N TYR A 72 -3.05 3.64 -3.86
CA TYR A 72 -2.55 5.00 -4.07
C TYR A 72 -1.07 4.93 -4.47
N PHE A 73 -0.83 4.86 -5.78
CA PHE A 73 0.47 5.04 -6.38
C PHE A 73 0.58 6.50 -6.82
N PRO A 74 1.51 7.30 -6.26
CA PRO A 74 1.73 8.67 -6.72
C PRO A 74 1.95 8.68 -8.24
N PRO A 75 1.33 9.61 -8.98
CA PRO A 75 1.44 9.65 -10.43
C PRO A 75 2.88 9.88 -10.90
N ASP A 76 3.67 10.61 -10.11
CA ASP A 76 5.09 10.85 -10.38
C ASP A 76 5.91 9.55 -10.28
N ASP A 77 5.64 8.72 -9.28
CA ASP A 77 6.30 7.42 -9.10
C ASP A 77 5.95 6.47 -10.25
N MET A 78 4.68 6.40 -10.64
CA MET A 78 4.25 5.61 -11.80
C MET A 78 4.90 6.08 -13.10
N LYS A 79 5.10 7.39 -13.26
CA LYS A 79 5.82 7.96 -14.40
C LYS A 79 7.29 7.51 -14.39
N THR A 80 7.97 7.52 -13.24
CA THR A 80 9.37 7.07 -13.14
C THR A 80 9.54 5.58 -13.45
N LEU A 81 8.63 4.73 -12.97
CA LEU A 81 8.68 3.30 -13.25
C LEU A 81 8.40 3.02 -14.74
N SER A 82 7.48 3.77 -15.35
CA SER A 82 7.18 3.64 -16.78
C SER A 82 8.34 4.06 -17.68
N SER A 83 9.07 5.12 -17.32
CA SER A 83 10.23 5.58 -18.10
C SER A 83 11.42 4.62 -17.96
N LEU A 84 11.62 4.03 -16.78
CA LEU A 84 12.64 3.01 -16.55
C LEU A 84 12.35 1.74 -17.35
N ASP A 85 11.11 1.26 -17.35
CA ASP A 85 10.70 0.11 -18.19
C ASP A 85 10.92 0.38 -19.68
N GLN A 86 10.49 1.55 -20.17
CA GLN A 86 10.68 1.94 -21.56
C GLN A 86 12.16 2.03 -21.95
N PHE A 87 13.01 2.52 -21.04
CA PHE A 87 14.45 2.54 -21.22
C PHE A 87 15.02 1.11 -21.30
N LEU A 88 14.70 0.24 -20.35
CA LEU A 88 15.17 -1.14 -20.29
C LEU A 88 14.77 -1.96 -21.52
N VAL A 89 13.56 -1.71 -22.05
CA VAL A 89 13.10 -2.29 -23.33
C VAL A 89 13.90 -1.73 -24.50
N SER A 90 14.19 -0.41 -24.51
CA SER A 90 14.91 0.25 -25.62
C SER A 90 16.37 -0.21 -25.75
N VAL A 91 17.06 -0.47 -24.64
CA VAL A 91 18.43 -0.98 -24.63
C VAL A 91 18.51 -2.50 -24.81
N GLY A 92 17.37 -3.18 -24.94
CA GLY A 92 17.30 -4.64 -25.14
C GLY A 92 17.60 -5.45 -23.88
N ALA A 93 17.69 -4.82 -22.71
CA ALA A 93 17.93 -5.51 -21.44
C ALA A 93 16.72 -6.36 -21.01
N VAL A 94 15.50 -5.97 -21.43
CA VAL A 94 14.25 -6.67 -21.11
C VAL A 94 13.37 -6.79 -22.34
N LYS A 95 12.79 -7.98 -22.56
CA LYS A 95 11.79 -8.22 -23.61
C LYS A 95 10.46 -7.59 -23.20
N LYS A 96 9.80 -6.86 -24.11
CA LYS A 96 8.47 -6.26 -23.85
C LYS A 96 7.53 -7.27 -23.18
N THR A 97 7.06 -6.95 -21.98
CA THR A 97 5.98 -7.70 -21.33
C THR A 97 4.62 -7.19 -21.82
N VAL A 98 3.60 -8.05 -21.73
CA VAL A 98 2.30 -7.95 -22.43
C VAL A 98 1.35 -6.90 -21.81
N SER A 99 1.85 -5.89 -21.08
CA SER A 99 1.05 -4.82 -20.45
C SER A 99 0.32 -3.91 -21.45
N GLY A 100 0.44 -4.16 -22.76
CA GLY A 100 -0.12 -3.34 -23.83
C GLY A 100 -1.14 -4.04 -24.74
N ARG A 101 -1.81 -5.12 -24.35
CA ARG A 101 -2.92 -5.66 -25.16
C ARG A 101 -4.22 -4.92 -24.87
N LYS A 102 -4.38 -3.72 -25.44
CA LYS A 102 -5.71 -3.13 -25.66
C LYS A 102 -6.45 -3.99 -26.69
N ARG A 103 -7.67 -4.41 -26.37
CA ARG A 103 -8.69 -4.70 -27.39
C ARG A 103 -9.21 -3.37 -27.93
#